data_AF-A0A954GVD6-F1
#
_entry.id   AF-A0A954GVD6-F1
#
_cell.length_a   1.000
_cell.length_b   1.000
_cell.length_c   1.000
_cell.angle_alpha   90.00
_cell.angle_beta   90.00
_cell.angle_gamma   90.00
#
_symmetry.space_group_name_H-M   'P 1'
#
loop_
_entity.id
_entity.type
_entity.pdbx_description
1 polymer ?
#
loop_
_entity_poly.entity_id
_entity_poly.type
_entity_poly.pdbx_seq_one_letter_code
_entity_poly.pdbx_strand_id
1 'polypeptide(L)'
;MTQASSKPHASPSPEEMLAEAIDSQSKVFGAAARVIDEIGQDTRLTAPDSLPRIAALQKALDHIVAAQQRVSAAHDLVRQSGRPMSIALKDRLHVHSEVLESLMHRMNQAEAKFREAQQHLIPQLDQDARRRSMHNAYQQSLRTV
;
A
#
# COMPACT_ATOMS: atom_id res chain seq x y z
N MET A 1 -13.67 -40.80 -33.73
CA MET A 1 -12.60 -39.78 -33.66
C MET A 1 -13.25 -38.45 -33.33
N THR A 2 -13.18 -38.04 -32.06
CA THR A 2 -13.84 -36.83 -31.57
C THR A 2 -12.85 -35.67 -31.72
N GLN A 3 -13.05 -34.80 -32.72
CA GLN A 3 -12.30 -33.55 -32.79
C GLN A 3 -12.83 -32.61 -31.70
N ALA A 4 -12.02 -32.41 -30.67
CA ALA A 4 -12.20 -31.31 -29.74
C ALA A 4 -11.83 -30.01 -30.47
N SER A 5 -12.84 -29.24 -30.86
CA SER A 5 -12.67 -27.86 -31.32
C SER A 5 -12.18 -27.02 -30.15
N SER A 6 -10.87 -26.86 -30.04
CA SER A 6 -10.25 -25.82 -29.22
C SER A 6 -10.69 -24.47 -29.75
N LYS A 7 -11.63 -23.81 -29.07
CA LYS A 7 -11.94 -22.39 -29.31
C LYS A 7 -10.63 -21.60 -29.19
N PRO A 8 -10.29 -20.71 -30.13
CA PRO A 8 -9.18 -19.79 -29.92
C PRO A 8 -9.56 -18.89 -28.74
N HIS A 9 -8.76 -18.90 -27.68
CA HIS A 9 -8.83 -17.83 -26.68
C HIS A 9 -8.44 -16.54 -27.40
N ALA A 10 -9.45 -15.78 -27.84
CA ALA A 10 -9.26 -14.45 -28.39
C ALA A 10 -8.50 -13.61 -27.35
N SER A 11 -7.43 -12.94 -27.76
CA SER A 11 -6.72 -12.02 -26.89
C SER A 11 -7.69 -10.97 -26.35
N PRO A 12 -7.65 -10.65 -25.05
CA PRO A 12 -8.57 -9.69 -24.45
C PRO A 12 -8.45 -8.36 -25.17
N SER A 13 -9.59 -7.73 -25.43
CA SER A 13 -9.64 -6.40 -26.03
C SER A 13 -9.01 -5.36 -25.09
N PRO A 14 -8.52 -4.22 -25.62
CA PRO A 14 -7.97 -3.15 -24.79
C PRO A 14 -8.94 -2.67 -23.69
N GLU A 15 -10.24 -2.65 -23.96
CA GLU A 15 -11.25 -2.30 -22.94
C GLU A 15 -11.37 -3.36 -21.84
N GLU A 16 -11.35 -4.65 -22.19
CA GLU A 16 -11.36 -5.75 -21.21
C GLU A 16 -10.10 -5.71 -20.34
N MET A 17 -8.94 -5.44 -20.94
CA MET A 17 -7.68 -5.27 -20.20
C MET A 17 -7.75 -4.09 -19.23
N LEU A 18 -8.36 -2.97 -19.62
CA LEU A 18 -8.54 -1.81 -18.75
C LEU A 18 -9.55 -2.09 -17.63
N ALA A 19 -10.66 -2.76 -17.95
CA ALA A 19 -11.63 -3.18 -16.94
C ALA A 19 -10.99 -4.09 -15.89
N GLU A 20 -10.19 -5.08 -16.33
CA GLU A 20 -9.45 -5.98 -15.44
C GLU A 20 -8.41 -5.23 -14.59
N ALA A 21 -7.69 -4.28 -15.19
CA ALA A 21 -6.72 -3.46 -14.46
C ALA A 21 -7.41 -2.63 -13.35
N ILE A 22 -8.57 -2.02 -13.65
CA ILE A 22 -9.38 -1.28 -12.66
C ILE A 22 -9.86 -2.23 -11.56
N ASP A 23 -10.37 -3.42 -11.92
CA ASP A 23 -10.81 -4.44 -10.96
C ASP A 23 -9.68 -4.88 -10.03
N SER A 24 -8.49 -5.11 -10.58
CA SER A 24 -7.30 -5.42 -9.80
C SER A 24 -6.91 -4.28 -8.88
N GLN A 25 -6.99 -3.04 -9.35
CA GLN A 25 -6.65 -1.85 -8.57
C GLN A 25 -7.65 -1.65 -7.41
N SER A 26 -8.95 -1.86 -7.64
CA SER A 26 -9.97 -1.82 -6.60
C SER A 26 -9.69 -2.80 -5.46
N LYS A 27 -9.19 -4.01 -5.76
CA LYS A 27 -8.79 -4.99 -4.73
C LYS A 27 -7.60 -4.49 -3.91
N VAL A 28 -6.61 -3.89 -4.57
CA VAL A 28 -5.45 -3.28 -3.91
C VAL A 28 -5.90 -2.14 -2.99
N PHE A 29 -6.83 -1.30 -3.44
CA PHE A 29 -7.38 -0.22 -2.64
C PHE A 29 -8.12 -0.73 -1.41
N GLY A 30 -8.93 -1.78 -1.55
CA GLY A 30 -9.60 -2.41 -0.41
C GLY A 30 -8.62 -2.97 0.62
N ALA A 31 -7.52 -3.58 0.18
CA ALA A 31 -6.47 -4.08 1.06
C ALA A 31 -5.73 -2.93 1.78
N ALA A 32 -5.37 -1.87 1.05
CA ALA A 32 -4.70 -0.71 1.62
C ALA A 32 -5.59 0.06 2.61
N ALA A 33 -6.88 0.20 2.31
CA ALA A 33 -7.84 0.83 3.21
C ALA A 33 -7.90 0.13 4.57
N ARG A 34 -7.91 -1.21 4.58
CA ARG A 34 -7.87 -2.01 5.83
C ARG A 34 -6.61 -1.75 6.63
N VAL A 35 -5.44 -1.73 5.97
CA VAL A 35 -4.16 -1.43 6.63
C VAL A 35 -4.23 -0.04 7.28
N ILE A 36 -4.72 0.96 6.57
CA ILE A 36 -4.87 2.33 7.11
C ILE A 36 -5.84 2.38 8.29
N ASP A 37 -6.95 1.65 8.23
CA ASP A 37 -7.93 1.63 9.30
C ASP A 37 -7.39 0.94 10.56
N GLU A 38 -6.67 -0.17 10.40
CA GLU A 38 -5.95 -0.86 11.48
C GLU A 38 -4.88 0.04 12.12
N ILE A 39 -4.23 0.90 11.33
CA ILE A 39 -3.27 1.89 11.82
C ILE A 39 -3.99 3.04 12.52
N GLY A 40 -5.07 3.56 11.94
CA GLY A 40 -5.77 4.76 12.41
C GLY A 40 -6.51 4.54 13.73
N GLN A 41 -6.90 3.29 14.04
CA GLN A 41 -7.51 2.92 15.32
C GLN A 41 -6.48 2.72 16.44
N ASP A 42 -5.20 2.58 16.12
CA ASP A 42 -4.17 2.32 17.12
C ASP A 42 -3.53 3.62 17.60
N THR A 43 -3.80 3.99 18.85
CA THR A 43 -3.22 5.18 19.49
C THR A 43 -1.79 4.96 19.99
N ARG A 44 -1.24 3.75 19.87
CA ARG A 44 0.09 3.36 20.39
C ARG A 44 1.18 3.31 19.31
N LEU A 45 1.12 4.22 18.33
CA LEU A 45 2.10 4.29 17.24
C LEU A 45 3.54 4.60 17.73
N THR A 46 3.69 5.04 18.98
CA THR A 46 4.96 5.30 19.67
C THR A 46 5.55 4.09 20.40
N ALA A 47 4.99 2.89 20.25
CA ALA A 47 5.59 1.65 20.76
C ALA A 47 6.52 0.98 19.73
N PRO A 48 7.55 0.23 20.14
CA PRO A 48 8.43 -0.53 19.22
C PRO A 48 7.67 -1.48 18.27
N ASP A 49 6.50 -1.94 18.70
CA ASP A 49 5.58 -2.80 17.93
C ASP A 49 4.95 -2.11 16.71
N SER A 50 5.20 -0.80 16.52
CA SER A 50 4.71 -0.03 15.37
C SER A 50 5.55 -0.23 14.11
N LEU A 51 6.81 -0.70 14.21
CA LEU A 51 7.72 -0.88 13.08
C LEU A 51 7.19 -1.83 11.97
N PRO A 52 6.62 -3.01 12.27
CA PRO A 52 6.05 -3.89 11.24
C PRO A 52 4.86 -3.25 10.52
N ARG A 53 4.12 -2.37 11.20
CA ARG A 53 2.95 -1.68 10.63
C ARG A 53 3.36 -0.59 9.66
N ILE A 54 4.47 0.08 9.93
CA ILE A 54 5.09 1.05 9.00
C ILE A 54 5.50 0.33 7.71
N ALA A 55 6.16 -0.82 7.84
CA ALA A 55 6.52 -1.64 6.68
C ALA A 55 5.28 -2.10 5.89
N ALA A 56 4.18 -2.43 6.58
CA ALA A 56 2.91 -2.79 5.93
C ALA A 56 2.29 -1.60 5.18
N LEU A 57 2.31 -0.39 5.74
CA LEU A 57 1.82 0.82 5.09
C LEU A 57 2.64 1.16 3.84
N GLN A 58 3.98 1.10 3.94
CA GLN A 58 4.88 1.32 2.81
C GLN A 58 4.62 0.31 1.69
N LYS A 59 4.48 -0.99 2.03
CA LYS A 59 4.14 -2.03 1.07
C LYS A 59 2.79 -1.79 0.39
N ALA A 60 1.80 -1.28 1.13
CA ALA A 60 0.50 -0.93 0.57
C ALA A 60 0.62 0.23 -0.44
N LEU A 61 1.46 1.24 -0.17
CA LEU A 61 1.75 2.33 -1.10
C LEU A 61 2.39 1.80 -2.38
N ASP A 62 3.40 0.95 -2.28
CA ASP A 62 4.06 0.34 -3.44
C ASP A 62 3.07 -0.43 -4.32
N HIS A 63 2.15 -1.18 -3.70
CA HIS A 63 1.11 -1.90 -4.42
C HIS A 63 0.13 -0.96 -5.13
N ILE A 64 -0.25 0.17 -4.52
CA ILE A 64 -1.12 1.17 -5.14
C ILE A 64 -0.43 1.80 -6.35
N VAL A 65 0.84 2.19 -6.21
CA VAL A 65 1.63 2.76 -7.31
C VAL A 65 1.72 1.77 -8.46
N ALA A 66 2.05 0.51 -8.18
CA ALA A 66 2.12 -0.54 -9.20
C ALA A 66 0.75 -0.79 -9.88
N ALA A 67 -0.34 -0.77 -9.13
CA ALA A 67 -1.68 -0.95 -9.68
C ALA A 67 -2.11 0.26 -10.55
N GLN A 68 -1.75 1.48 -10.14
CA GLN A 68 -1.98 2.69 -10.94
C GLN A 68 -1.22 2.63 -12.27
N GLN A 69 0.04 2.20 -12.25
CA GLN A 69 0.82 2.04 -13.48
C GLN A 69 0.18 1.04 -14.45
N ARG A 70 -0.41 -0.06 -13.94
CA ARG A 70 -1.15 -1.02 -14.79
C ARG A 70 -2.40 -0.41 -15.41
N VAL A 71 -3.17 0.35 -14.65
CA VAL A 71 -4.36 1.06 -15.17
C VAL A 71 -3.96 2.11 -16.21
N SER A 72 -2.91 2.90 -15.95
CA SER A 72 -2.39 3.87 -16.91
C SER A 72 -1.94 3.19 -18.22
N ALA A 73 -1.20 2.08 -18.12
CA ALA A 73 -0.77 1.32 -19.30
C ALA A 73 -1.97 0.77 -20.09
N ALA A 74 -2.96 0.19 -19.43
CA ALA A 74 -4.17 -0.31 -20.09
C ALA A 74 -5.01 0.82 -20.71
N HIS A 75 -5.08 1.97 -20.05
CA HIS A 75 -5.76 3.16 -20.58
C HIS A 75 -5.06 3.68 -21.84
N ASP A 76 -3.73 3.68 -21.86
CA ASP A 76 -2.95 4.03 -23.05
C ASP A 76 -3.19 3.06 -24.21
N LEU A 77 -3.35 1.76 -23.94
CA LEU A 77 -3.73 0.78 -24.97
C LEU A 77 -5.11 1.08 -25.56
N VAL A 78 -6.10 1.44 -24.73
CA VAL A 78 -7.42 1.86 -25.24
C VAL A 78 -7.29 3.10 -26.11
N ARG A 79 -6.53 4.11 -25.67
CA ARG A 79 -6.28 5.34 -26.44
C ARG A 79 -5.62 5.04 -27.79
N GLN A 80 -4.62 4.16 -27.83
CA GLN A 80 -3.91 3.76 -29.04
C GLN A 80 -4.76 2.89 -29.98
N SER A 81 -5.76 2.17 -29.45
CA SER A 81 -6.65 1.33 -30.25
C SER A 81 -7.55 2.11 -31.23
N GLY A 82 -7.69 3.43 -31.02
CA GLY A 82 -8.55 4.30 -31.83
C GLY A 82 -10.05 4.03 -31.66
N ARG A 83 -10.44 3.08 -30.80
CA ARG A 83 -11.84 2.77 -30.51
C ARG A 83 -12.38 3.69 -29.41
N PRO A 84 -13.62 4.17 -29.52
CA PRO A 84 -14.23 4.94 -28.46
C PRO A 84 -14.42 4.05 -27.23
N MET A 85 -13.99 4.55 -26.07
CA MET A 85 -14.23 3.89 -24.80
C MET A 85 -15.72 3.95 -24.43
N SER A 86 -16.27 2.83 -23.96
CA SER A 86 -17.65 2.73 -23.49
C SER A 86 -17.95 3.71 -22.34
N ILE A 87 -19.19 4.20 -22.30
CA ILE A 87 -19.63 5.15 -21.26
C ILE A 87 -19.47 4.52 -19.86
N ALA A 88 -19.89 3.26 -19.71
CA ALA A 88 -19.74 2.53 -18.45
C ALA A 88 -18.29 2.47 -17.94
N LEU A 89 -17.31 2.27 -18.84
CA LEU A 89 -15.90 2.22 -18.46
C LEU A 89 -15.34 3.61 -18.12
N LYS A 90 -15.81 4.67 -18.79
CA LYS A 90 -15.48 6.06 -18.44
C LYS A 90 -16.02 6.43 -17.06
N ASP A 91 -17.28 6.12 -16.78
CA ASP A 91 -17.90 6.38 -15.48
C ASP A 91 -17.16 5.61 -14.38
N ARG A 92 -16.79 4.35 -14.67
CA ARG A 92 -16.01 3.53 -13.74
C ARG A 92 -14.64 4.12 -13.45
N LEU A 93 -13.91 4.58 -14.47
CA LEU A 93 -12.62 5.27 -14.29
C LEU A 93 -12.76 6.54 -13.44
N HIS A 94 -13.81 7.31 -13.66
CA HIS A 94 -14.05 8.54 -12.91
C HIS A 94 -14.23 8.26 -11.41
N VAL A 95 -15.17 7.36 -11.07
CA VAL A 95 -15.40 6.93 -9.68
C VAL A 95 -14.12 6.35 -9.07
N HIS A 96 -13.40 5.53 -9.84
CA HIS A 96 -12.17 4.90 -9.36
C HIS A 96 -11.05 5.90 -9.07
N SER A 97 -10.99 7.00 -9.82
CA SER A 97 -10.03 8.09 -9.62
C SER A 97 -10.33 8.84 -8.32
N GLU A 98 -11.60 9.13 -8.01
CA GLU A 98 -12.01 9.75 -6.75
C GLU A 98 -11.65 8.88 -5.54
N VAL A 99 -11.86 7.56 -5.65
CA VAL A 99 -11.48 6.60 -4.60
C VAL A 99 -9.97 6.58 -4.38
N LEU A 100 -9.18 6.60 -5.46
CA LEU A 100 -7.72 6.65 -5.38
C LEU A 100 -7.25 7.92 -4.66
N GLU A 101 -7.80 9.08 -5.01
CA GLU A 101 -7.43 10.36 -4.38
C GLU A 101 -7.74 10.35 -2.87
N SER A 102 -8.93 9.87 -2.49
CA SER A 102 -9.32 9.72 -1.08
C SER A 102 -8.38 8.78 -0.32
N LEU A 103 -8.03 7.64 -0.93
CA LEU A 103 -7.13 6.66 -0.34
C LEU A 103 -5.71 7.22 -0.16
N MET A 104 -5.17 7.86 -1.19
CA MET A 104 -3.86 8.52 -1.13
C MET A 104 -3.82 9.57 -0.02
N HIS A 105 -4.87 10.38 0.12
CA HIS A 105 -4.94 11.39 1.19
C HIS A 105 -4.88 10.72 2.58
N ARG A 106 -5.66 9.67 2.80
CA ARG A 106 -5.66 8.90 4.06
C ARG A 106 -4.30 8.24 4.34
N MET A 107 -3.64 7.72 3.31
CA MET A 107 -2.30 7.14 3.46
C MET A 107 -1.24 8.17 3.82
N ASN A 108 -1.25 9.33 3.15
CA ASN A 108 -0.33 10.42 3.46
C ASN A 108 -0.50 10.89 4.90
N GLN A 109 -1.75 10.97 5.39
CA GLN A 109 -2.02 11.27 6.80
C GLN A 109 -1.48 10.18 7.75
N ALA A 110 -1.66 8.90 7.41
CA ALA A 110 -1.13 7.79 8.21
C ALA A 110 0.41 7.79 8.23
N GLU A 111 1.05 8.04 7.10
CA GLU A 111 2.51 8.13 6.99
C GLU A 111 3.06 9.31 7.80
N ALA A 112 2.40 10.46 7.76
CA ALA A 112 2.79 11.64 8.55
C ALA A 112 2.76 11.34 10.06
N LYS A 113 1.67 10.74 10.54
CA LYS A 113 1.53 10.32 11.95
C LYS A 113 2.61 9.32 12.36
N PHE A 114 2.97 8.39 11.48
CA PHE A 114 4.05 7.45 11.75
C PHE A 114 5.42 8.11 11.76
N ARG A 115 5.69 9.02 10.82
CA ARG A 115 6.97 9.74 10.75
C ARG A 115 7.19 10.56 12.02
N GLU A 116 6.15 11.21 12.51
CA GLU A 116 6.14 11.89 13.80
C GLU A 116 6.42 10.92 14.95
N ALA A 117 5.71 9.79 15.02
CA ALA A 117 5.94 8.78 16.05
C ALA A 117 7.37 8.22 16.03
N GLN A 118 7.96 7.97 14.84
CA GLN A 118 9.33 7.49 14.69
C GLN A 118 10.37 8.50 15.17
N GLN A 119 10.18 9.79 14.87
CA GLN A 119 11.07 10.86 15.34
C GLN A 119 11.15 10.91 16.87
N HIS A 120 10.08 10.51 17.57
CA HIS A 120 10.07 10.43 19.02
C HIS A 120 10.58 9.09 19.58
N LEU A 121 10.31 7.98 18.89
CA LEU A 121 10.68 6.62 19.31
C LEU A 121 12.17 6.32 19.24
N ILE A 122 12.82 6.69 18.12
CA ILE A 122 14.23 6.32 17.87
C ILE A 122 15.17 6.92 18.93
N PRO A 123 15.06 8.22 19.29
CA PRO A 123 15.90 8.79 20.33
C PRO A 123 15.63 8.19 21.72
N GLN A 124 14.38 7.82 22.03
CA GLN A 124 14.03 7.22 23.33
C GLN A 124 14.60 5.82 23.47
N LEU A 125 14.50 4.98 22.43
CA LEU A 125 15.09 3.65 22.42
C LEU A 125 16.61 3.69 22.58
N ASP A 126 17.28 4.63 21.90
CA ASP A 126 18.73 4.83 22.05
C ASP A 126 19.12 5.28 23.45
N GLN A 127 18.35 6.20 24.04
CA GLN A 127 18.56 6.64 25.43
C GLN A 127 18.37 5.50 26.43
N ASP A 128 17.33 4.69 26.26
CA ASP A 128 17.06 3.55 27.14
C ASP A 128 18.11 2.44 26.99
N ALA A 129 18.55 2.15 25.77
CA ALA A 129 19.64 1.21 25.52
C ALA A 129 20.95 1.67 26.21
N ARG A 130 21.28 2.96 26.08
CA ARG A 130 22.45 3.54 26.77
C ARG A 130 22.31 3.49 28.29
N ARG A 131 21.14 3.83 28.84
CA ARG A 131 20.87 3.75 30.28
C ARG A 131 21.03 2.33 30.82
N ARG A 132 20.47 1.33 30.13
CA ARG A 132 20.61 -0.09 30.50
C ARG A 132 22.06 -0.56 30.44
N SER A 133 22.79 -0.15 29.40
CA SER A 133 24.22 -0.48 29.26
C SER A 133 25.05 0.10 30.41
N MET A 134 24.86 1.38 30.75
CA MET A 134 25.57 2.00 31.88
C MET A 134 25.20 1.37 33.23
N HIS A 135 23.92 1.04 33.44
CA HIS A 135 23.48 0.39 34.67
C HIS A 135 24.11 -1.00 34.82
N ASN A 136 24.17 -1.79 33.73
CA ASN A 136 24.81 -3.10 33.74
C ASN A 136 26.32 -3.01 33.99
N ALA A 137 27.01 -2.05 33.35
CA ALA A 137 28.44 -1.82 33.59
C ALA A 137 28.72 -1.43 35.05
N TYR A 138 27.87 -0.57 35.62
CA TYR A 138 27.99 -0.16 37.03
C TYR A 138 27.78 -1.36 37.98
N GLN A 139 26.74 -2.17 37.76
CA GLN A 139 26.48 -3.38 38.54
C GLN A 139 27.60 -4.41 38.44
N GLN A 140 28.22 -4.55 37.26
CA GLN A 140 29.38 -5.43 37.08
C GLN A 140 30.58 -4.92 37.88
N SER A 141 30.85 -3.60 37.86
CA SER A 141 31.97 -3.02 38.62
C SER A 141 31.84 -3.24 40.14
N LEU A 142 30.62 -3.17 40.67
CA LEU A 142 30.34 -3.39 42.10
C LEU A 142 30.46 -4.85 42.55
N ARG A 143 30.40 -5.82 41.62
CA ARG A 143 30.58 -7.25 41.91
C ARG A 143 32.03 -7.71 41.85
N THR A 144 32.92 -6.90 41.26
CA THR A 144 34.35 -7.20 41.08
C THR A 144 35.25 -6.60 42.15
N VAL A 145 34.70 -5.97 43.19
CA VAL A 145 35.40 -5.46 44.38
C VAL A 145 35.02 -6.34 45.58
#